data_AF-A0A528V2B7-F1
#
_entry.id   AF-A0A528V2B7-F1
#
_cell.length_a   1.000
_cell.length_b   1.000
_cell.length_c   1.000
_cell.angle_alpha   90.00
_cell.angle_beta   90.00
_cell.angle_gamma   90.00
#
_symmetry.space_group_name_H-M   'P 1'
#
loop_
_entity.id
_entity.type
_entity.pdbx_description
1 polymer ?
#
loop_
_entity_poly.entity_id
_entity_poly.type
_entity_poly.pdbx_seq_one_letter_code
_entity_poly.pdbx_strand_id
1 'polypeptide(L)'
;RLMAFRRKVQMVFQDPYGSMNPRMRVYSIISEPWVIHRDILPKDRWKARVAELLELVGLLPEHAERYPHQFSGGQRQRIAIA
;
A
#
# COMPACT_ATOMS: atom_id res chain seq x y z
N ARG A 1 12.90 21.07 -4.98
CA ARG A 1 13.76 20.25 -4.08
C ARG A 1 12.97 19.28 -3.20
N LEU A 2 11.93 19.71 -2.46
CA LEU A 2 11.17 18.82 -1.57
C LEU A 2 10.35 17.72 -2.28
N MET A 3 9.73 18.01 -3.42
CA MET A 3 8.92 17.01 -4.15
C MET A 3 9.74 15.85 -4.71
N ALA A 4 10.97 16.12 -5.16
CA ALA A 4 11.90 15.08 -5.62
C ALA A 4 12.37 14.17 -4.46
N PHE A 5 12.47 14.71 -3.24
CA PHE A 5 12.81 13.93 -2.04
C PHE A 5 11.63 13.05 -1.59
N ARG A 6 10.40 13.58 -1.60
CA ARG A 6 9.18 12.83 -1.25
C ARG A 6 8.91 11.62 -2.15
N ARG A 7 9.43 11.61 -3.38
CA ARG A 7 9.38 10.45 -4.28
C ARG A 7 10.34 9.31 -3.89
N LYS A 8 11.32 9.57 -3.03
CA LYS A 8 12.36 8.62 -2.62
C LYS A 8 12.15 8.05 -1.22
N VAL A 9 11.17 8.56 -0.47
CA VAL A 9 10.96 8.22 0.93
C VAL A 9 9.47 7.98 1.16
N GLN A 10 9.11 6.80 1.67
CA GLN A 10 7.78 6.49 2.16
C GLN A 10 7.70 6.79 3.66
N MET A 11 6.68 7.53 4.06
CA MET A 11 6.42 7.82 5.47
C MET A 11 5.52 6.73 6.04
N VAL A 12 6.00 6.04 7.07
CA VAL A 12 5.22 5.05 7.82
C VAL A 12 4.88 5.65 9.18
N PHE A 13 3.59 5.83 9.45
CA PHE A 13 3.11 6.41 10.72
C PHE A 13 3.07 5.34 11.83
N GLN A 14 3.31 5.76 13.08
CA GLN A 14 3.27 4.86 14.24
C GLN A 14 1.85 4.37 14.56
N ASP A 15 0.82 5.11 14.18
CA ASP A 15 -0.57 4.67 14.25
C ASP A 15 -1.06 4.17 12.88
N PRO A 16 -1.05 2.85 12.63
CA PRO A 16 -1.54 2.30 11.37
C PRO A 16 -3.08 2.42 11.24
N TYR A 17 -3.82 2.75 12.30
CA TYR A 17 -5.27 2.91 12.24
C TYR A 17 -5.67 4.24 11.62
N GLY A 18 -5.04 5.34 12.02
CA GLY A 18 -5.31 6.67 11.47
C GLY A 18 -4.77 6.89 10.05
N SER A 19 -3.78 6.11 9.61
CA SER A 19 -3.08 6.34 8.33
C SER A 19 -3.71 5.67 7.11
N MET A 20 -4.63 4.72 7.30
CA MET A 20 -5.30 4.01 6.20
C MET A 20 -6.77 4.41 6.09
N ASN A 21 -7.21 4.76 4.88
CA ASN A 21 -8.63 5.00 4.64
C ASN A 21 -9.40 3.67 4.75
N PRO A 22 -10.28 3.48 5.75
CA PRO A 22 -10.95 2.20 5.99
C PRO A 22 -11.96 1.82 4.90
N ARG A 23 -12.32 2.77 4.02
CA ARG A 23 -13.24 2.55 2.88
C ARG A 23 -12.52 2.11 1.61
N MET A 24 -11.19 2.09 1.62
CA MET A 24 -10.38 1.63 0.49
C MET A 24 -10.02 0.16 0.67
N ARG A 25 -9.99 -0.59 -0.43
CA ARG A 25 -9.42 -1.94 -0.43
C ARG A 25 -7.90 -1.85 -0.30
N VAL A 26 -7.28 -2.92 0.20
CA VAL A 26 -5.81 -3.02 0.31
C VAL A 26 -5.11 -2.73 -1.01
N TYR A 27 -5.65 -3.22 -2.14
CA TYR A 27 -5.16 -2.88 -3.48
C TYR A 27 -5.09 -1.37 -3.70
N SER A 28 -6.16 -0.65 -3.38
CA SER A 28 -6.25 0.79 -3.60
C SER A 28 -5.30 1.56 -2.71
N ILE A 29 -5.05 1.07 -1.49
CA ILE A 29 -4.11 1.68 -0.55
C ILE A 29 -2.67 1.54 -1.08
N ILE A 30 -2.25 0.31 -1.41
CA ILE A 30 -0.89 0.03 -1.88
C ILE A 30 -0.62 0.69 -3.24
N SER A 31 -1.64 0.81 -4.11
CA SER A 31 -1.48 1.43 -5.44
C SER A 31 -1.68 2.94 -5.48
N GLU A 32 -2.12 3.57 -4.38
CA GLU A 32 -2.34 5.03 -4.30
C GLU A 32 -1.12 5.87 -4.72
N PRO A 33 0.14 5.52 -4.33
CA PRO A 33 1.31 6.26 -4.76
C PRO A 33 1.46 6.32 -6.28
N TRP A 34 1.08 5.27 -7.01
CA TRP A 34 1.17 5.21 -8.47
C TRP A 34 0.05 6.00 -9.17
N VAL A 35 -1.08 6.21 -8.49
CA VAL A 35 -2.14 7.13 -8.95
C VAL A 35 -1.63 8.58 -8.93
N ILE A 36 -0.92 8.94 -7.86
CA ILE A 36 -0.34 10.27 -7.64
C ILE A 36 0.89 10.49 -8.54
N HIS A 37 1.74 9.48 -8.66
CA HIS A 37 2.99 9.50 -9.42
C HIS A 37 2.93 8.54 -10.61
N ARG A 38 2.19 8.94 -11.64
CA ARG A 38 1.87 8.12 -12.82
C ARG A 38 3.08 7.69 -13.65
N ASP A 39 4.23 8.33 -13.43
CA ASP A 39 5.50 8.05 -14.10
C ASP A 39 6.32 6.93 -13.45
N ILE A 40 5.92 6.43 -12.26
CA ILE A 40 6.68 5.40 -11.53
C ILE A 40 6.42 3.99 -12.07
N LEU A 41 5.16 3.63 -12.31
CA LEU A 41 4.79 2.28 -12.72
C LEU A 41 3.58 2.31 -13.68
N PRO A 42 3.68 1.71 -14.88
CA PRO A 42 2.56 1.54 -15.80
C PRO A 42 1.38 0.78 -15.17
N LYS A 43 0.15 1.20 -15.47
CA LYS A 43 -1.08 0.69 -14.81
C LYS A 43 -1.30 -0.82 -14.98
N ASP A 44 -0.89 -1.38 -16.12
CA ASP A 44 -0.93 -2.82 -16.41
C ASP A 44 -0.05 -3.65 -15.46
N ARG A 45 0.97 -3.04 -14.85
CA ARG A 45 1.88 -3.70 -13.90
C ARG A 45 1.41 -3.65 -12.44
N TRP A 46 0.39 -2.85 -12.12
CA TRP A 46 0.01 -2.59 -10.73
C TRP A 46 -0.45 -3.83 -9.98
N LYS A 47 -1.27 -4.69 -10.61
CA LYS A 47 -1.76 -5.91 -9.96
C LYS A 47 -0.63 -6.85 -9.55
N ALA A 48 0.32 -7.09 -10.47
CA ALA A 48 1.48 -7.93 -10.19
C ALA A 48 2.33 -7.32 -9.07
N ARG A 49 2.56 -6.01 -9.11
CA ARG A 49 3.37 -5.35 -8.09
C ARG A 49 2.73 -5.35 -6.71
N VAL A 50 1.41 -5.18 -6.60
CA VAL A 50 0.69 -5.29 -5.32
C VAL A 50 0.79 -6.71 -4.76
N ALA A 51 0.69 -7.73 -5.61
CA ALA A 51 0.84 -9.13 -5.18
C ALA A 51 2.24 -9.37 -4.58
N GLU A 52 3.30 -8.94 -5.29
CA GLU A 52 4.68 -9.03 -4.80
C GLU A 52 4.88 -8.32 -3.45
N LEU A 53 4.33 -7.10 -3.31
CA LEU A 53 4.46 -6.31 -2.07
C LEU A 53 3.74 -6.99 -0.89
N LEU A 54 2.56 -7.57 -1.12
CA LEU A 54 1.85 -8.33 -0.11
C LEU A 54 2.64 -9.57 0.33
N GLU A 55 3.21 -10.31 -0.61
CA GLU A 55 4.05 -11.48 -0.32
C GLU A 55 5.29 -11.10 0.50
N LEU A 56 5.96 -10.00 0.15
CA LEU A 56 7.13 -9.47 0.88
C LEU A 56 6.81 -9.16 2.34
N VAL A 57 5.58 -8.77 2.65
CA VAL A 57 5.12 -8.50 4.02
C VAL A 57 4.35 -9.68 4.63
N GLY A 58 4.47 -10.88 4.06
CA GLY A 58 3.88 -12.11 4.60
C GLY A 58 2.36 -12.13 4.56
N LEU A 59 1.77 -11.59 3.49
CA LEU A 59 0.34 -11.62 3.18
C LEU A 59 0.12 -12.28 1.81
N LEU A 60 -1.08 -12.83 1.60
CA LEU A 60 -1.43 -13.47 0.35
C LEU A 60 -1.89 -12.43 -0.68
N PRO A 61 -1.63 -12.61 -1.99
CA PRO A 61 -2.11 -11.70 -3.03
C PRO A 61 -3.63 -11.45 -3.02
N GLU A 62 -4.42 -12.47 -2.67
CA GLU A 62 -5.88 -12.38 -2.53
C GLU A 62 -6.34 -11.36 -1.46
N HIS A 63 -5.45 -11.00 -0.51
CA HIS A 63 -5.72 -9.99 0.49
C HIS A 63 -5.90 -8.59 -0.12
N ALA A 64 -5.43 -8.37 -1.35
CA ALA A 64 -5.60 -7.11 -2.08
C ALA A 64 -7.08 -6.70 -2.23
N GLU A 65 -8.01 -7.65 -2.29
CA GLU A 65 -9.43 -7.37 -2.47
C GLU A 65 -10.18 -7.07 -1.17
N ARG A 66 -9.55 -7.30 -0.01
CA ARG A 66 -10.13 -7.10 1.31
C ARG A 66 -9.97 -5.65 1.79
N TYR A 67 -10.74 -5.28 2.79
CA TYR A 67 -10.65 -3.99 3.48
C TYR A 67 -9.78 -4.08 4.74
N PRO A 68 -9.13 -2.98 5.18
CA PRO A 68 -8.23 -2.97 6.35
C PRO A 68 -8.83 -3.50 7.66
N HIS A 69 -10.15 -3.36 7.87
CA HIS A 69 -10.83 -3.84 9.07
C HIS A 69 -10.90 -5.37 9.16
N GLN A 70 -10.62 -6.09 8.06
CA GLN A 70 -10.63 -7.56 8.00
C GLN A 70 -9.30 -8.19 8.42
N PHE A 71 -8.32 -7.39 8.86
CA PHE A 71 -6.99 -7.83 9.24
C PHE A 71 -6.75 -7.65 10.75
N SER A 72 -5.75 -8.34 11.30
CA SER A 72 -5.25 -8.04 12.65
C SER A 72 -4.46 -6.71 12.67
N GLY A 73 -4.20 -6.16 13.85
CA GLY A 73 -3.37 -4.95 13.98
C GLY A 73 -1.97 -5.11 13.37
N GLY A 74 -1.31 -6.24 13.61
CA GLY A 74 0.00 -6.54 13.03
C GLY A 74 -0.04 -6.71 11.50
N GLN A 75 -1.10 -7.31 10.97
CA GLN A 75 -1.30 -7.40 9.51
C GLN A 75 -1.54 -6.02 8.88
N ARG A 76 -2.32 -5.15 9.54
CA ARG A 76 -2.50 -3.76 9.11
C ARG A 76 -1.19 -2.97 9.08
N GLN A 77 -0.32 -3.14 10.08
CA GLN A 77 0.99 -2.52 10.08
C GLN A 77 1.84 -2.99 8.89
N ARG A 78 1.77 -4.28 8.56
CA ARG A 78 2.43 -4.84 7.37
C ARG A 78 1.88 -4.28 6.06
N ILE A 79 0.56 -4.08 5.96
CA ILE A 79 -0.06 -3.39 4.81
C ILE A 79 0.43 -1.95 4.69
N ALA A 80 0.65 -1.23 5.80
CA ALA A 80 1.17 0.15 5.76
C ALA A 80 2.64 0.24 5.35
N ILE A 81 3.40 -0.86 5.45
CA ILE A 81 4.81 -0.97 5.03
C ILE A 81 4.92 -1.39 3.55
N ALA A 82 3.95 -2.17 3.06
CA ALA A 82 3.83 -2.57 1.66
C ALA A 82 3.61 -1.36 0.74
#